data_AF-A0A914N6B2-F1
#
_entry.id   AF-A0A914N6B2-F1
#
_cell.length_a   1.000
_cell.length_b   1.000
_cell.length_c   1.000
_cell.angle_alpha   90.00
_cell.angle_beta   90.00
_cell.angle_gamma   90.00
#
_symmetry.space_group_name_H-M   'P 1'
#
loop_
_entity.id
_entity.type
_entity.pdbx_description
1 polymer ?
#
loop_
_entity_poly.entity_id
_entity_poly.type
_entity_poly.pdbx_seq_one_letter_code
_entity_poly.pdbx_strand_id
1 'polypeptide(L)'
;MEYILWNRDEFDRIYNCTGINVDDVPIEQRRYPLAAIICIILGCIYYPLYFPCLYSFWKNRAKNPCYILLIYLSILDIGTLWVPTFALGIFSLNGVVYCSLPFLTYFAGCDLLFFWAAECSGDLILGINRCLEMAFPKIAKKLFHNNRVYIWITFCNLYGLYWLLFRHPYIFNGLEFGDLYDPLTGYIPFRMEFVLIIKL
;
A
#
# COMPACT_ATOMS: atom_id res chain seq x y z
N MET A 1 -2.81 0.12 -12.32
CA MET A 1 -4.09 0.54 -12.95
C MET A 1 -4.02 0.63 -14.48
N GLU A 2 -2.85 0.86 -15.08
CA GLU A 2 -2.69 0.89 -16.54
C GLU A 2 -3.11 -0.42 -17.22
N TYR A 3 -2.85 -1.57 -16.60
CA TYR A 3 -3.25 -2.88 -17.15
C TYR A 3 -4.76 -3.02 -17.39
N ILE A 4 -5.61 -2.41 -16.55
CA ILE A 4 -7.06 -2.41 -16.78
C ILE A 4 -7.45 -1.51 -17.97
N LEU A 5 -6.71 -0.41 -18.17
CA LEU A 5 -7.09 0.64 -19.11
C LEU A 5 -6.44 0.50 -20.49
N TRP A 6 -5.20 -0.02 -20.56
CA TRP A 6 -4.37 -0.01 -21.76
C TRP A 6 -3.90 -1.40 -22.20
N ASN A 7 -3.64 -2.32 -21.26
CA ASN A 7 -3.16 -3.68 -21.57
C ASN A 7 -4.13 -4.78 -21.12
N ARG A 8 -5.33 -4.74 -21.71
CA ARG A 8 -6.43 -5.65 -21.36
C ARG A 8 -6.12 -7.11 -21.64
N ASP A 9 -5.33 -7.42 -22.67
CA ASP A 9 -4.96 -8.80 -23.01
C ASP A 9 -4.08 -9.44 -21.94
N GLU A 10 -3.14 -8.69 -21.37
CA GLU A 10 -2.31 -9.15 -20.26
C GLU A 10 -3.13 -9.25 -18.96
N PHE A 11 -4.02 -8.29 -18.71
CA PHE A 11 -4.96 -8.35 -17.59
C PHE A 11 -5.84 -9.60 -17.67
N ASP A 12 -6.47 -9.85 -18.83
CA ASP A 12 -7.33 -11.02 -19.05
C ASP A 12 -6.53 -12.33 -19.05
N ARG A 13 -5.19 -12.30 -19.24
CA ARG A 13 -4.34 -13.50 -19.09
C ARG A 13 -4.07 -13.84 -17.62
N ILE A 14 -3.84 -12.81 -16.79
CA ILE A 14 -3.43 -12.96 -15.38
C ILE A 14 -4.63 -13.12 -14.46
N TYR A 15 -5.68 -12.32 -14.69
CA TYR A 15 -6.82 -12.18 -13.81
C TYR A 15 -8.07 -12.93 -14.34
N ASN A 16 -7.86 -13.91 -15.24
CA ASN A 16 -8.98 -14.66 -15.79
C ASN A 16 -9.64 -15.55 -14.74
N CYS A 17 -10.92 -15.32 -14.48
CA CYS A 17 -11.73 -16.18 -13.63
C CYS A 17 -12.61 -17.16 -14.43
N THR A 18 -12.55 -17.19 -15.76
CA THR A 18 -13.36 -18.13 -16.56
C THR A 18 -12.93 -19.56 -16.29
N GLY A 19 -13.85 -20.38 -15.81
CA GLY A 19 -13.59 -21.79 -15.49
C GLY A 19 -13.06 -22.05 -14.08
N ILE A 20 -12.92 -21.00 -13.25
CA ILE A 20 -12.62 -21.15 -11.83
C ILE A 20 -13.93 -21.12 -11.05
N ASN A 21 -14.19 -22.17 -10.26
CA ASN A 21 -15.25 -22.13 -9.28
C ASN A 21 -14.65 -21.83 -7.90
N VAL A 22 -15.03 -20.68 -7.34
CA VAL A 22 -14.56 -20.22 -6.03
C VAL A 22 -14.84 -21.24 -4.93
N ASP A 23 -15.93 -22.00 -5.06
CA ASP A 23 -16.39 -22.97 -4.07
C ASP A 23 -15.69 -24.34 -4.15
N ASP A 24 -14.78 -24.53 -5.11
CA ASP A 24 -13.93 -25.73 -5.18
C ASP A 24 -13.04 -25.84 -3.93
N VAL A 25 -12.68 -24.70 -3.34
CA VAL A 25 -11.99 -24.62 -2.05
C VAL A 25 -13.02 -24.31 -0.94
N PRO A 26 -13.12 -25.14 0.11
CA PRO A 26 -14.00 -24.87 1.24
C PRO A 26 -13.71 -23.52 1.89
N ILE A 27 -14.77 -22.82 2.30
CA ILE A 27 -14.63 -21.49 2.90
C ILE A 27 -13.84 -21.50 4.23
N GLU A 28 -13.84 -22.64 4.94
CA GLU A 28 -13.07 -22.81 6.18
C GLU A 28 -11.56 -22.74 5.95
N GLN A 29 -11.08 -23.16 4.78
CA GLN A 29 -9.66 -23.09 4.42
C GLN A 29 -9.24 -21.68 3.98
N ARG A 30 -10.20 -20.82 3.66
CA ARG A 30 -9.98 -19.46 3.15
C ARG A 30 -10.13 -18.39 4.24
N ARG A 31 -10.54 -18.77 5.45
CA ARG A 31 -10.85 -17.84 6.54
C ARG A 31 -9.85 -17.98 7.66
N TYR A 32 -9.27 -16.85 8.06
CA TYR A 32 -8.39 -16.77 9.21
C TYR A 32 -8.99 -15.81 10.25
N PRO A 33 -10.09 -16.20 10.92
CA PRO A 33 -10.90 -15.29 11.73
C PRO A 33 -10.13 -14.69 12.90
N LEU A 34 -9.26 -15.47 13.57
CA LEU A 34 -8.46 -14.97 14.68
C LEU A 34 -7.52 -13.85 14.23
N ALA A 35 -6.75 -14.09 13.16
CA ALA A 35 -5.81 -13.12 12.63
C ALA A 35 -6.54 -11.88 12.12
N ALA A 36 -7.67 -12.06 11.44
CA ALA A 36 -8.50 -10.97 10.96
C ALA A 36 -9.05 -10.08 12.08
N ILE A 37 -9.55 -10.67 13.17
CA ILE A 37 -10.04 -9.93 14.34
C ILE A 37 -8.89 -9.14 14.98
N ILE A 38 -7.70 -9.74 15.10
CA ILE A 38 -6.52 -9.04 15.63
C ILE A 38 -6.17 -7.84 14.76
N CYS A 39 -6.13 -7.99 13.43
CA CYS A 39 -5.86 -6.88 12.50
C CYS A 39 -6.88 -5.74 12.63
N ILE A 40 -8.17 -6.06 12.75
CA ILE A 40 -9.23 -5.04 12.91
C ILE A 40 -9.09 -4.31 14.25
N ILE A 41 -8.83 -5.04 15.35
CA ILE A 41 -8.64 -4.43 16.67
C ILE A 41 -7.42 -3.50 16.66
N LEU A 42 -6.30 -3.95 16.08
CA LEU A 42 -5.10 -3.13 15.93
C LEU A 42 -5.39 -1.89 15.07
N GLY A 43 -6.14 -2.01 13.98
CA GLY A 43 -6.60 -0.87 13.18
C GLY A 43 -7.41 0.13 14.01
N CYS A 44 -8.39 -0.34 14.78
CA CYS A 44 -9.20 0.50 15.68
C CYS A 44 -8.37 1.21 16.75
N ILE A 45 -7.20 0.68 17.13
CA ILE A 45 -6.29 1.31 18.08
C ILE A 45 -5.36 2.30 17.35
N TYR A 46 -4.66 1.87 16.30
CA TYR A 46 -3.66 2.70 15.65
C TYR A 46 -4.26 3.88 14.88
N TYR A 47 -5.40 3.71 14.22
CA TYR A 47 -5.99 4.76 13.39
C TYR A 47 -6.34 6.04 14.20
N PRO A 48 -7.01 5.95 15.37
CA PRO A 48 -7.22 7.10 16.24
C PRO A 48 -5.93 7.73 16.77
N LEU A 49 -4.87 6.94 16.99
CA LEU A 49 -3.59 7.40 17.53
C LEU A 49 -2.84 8.33 16.57
N TYR A 50 -3.08 8.24 15.26
CA TYR A 50 -2.46 9.13 14.29
C TYR A 50 -3.01 10.57 14.35
N PHE A 51 -4.28 10.77 14.69
CA PHE A 51 -4.88 12.11 14.76
C PHE A 51 -4.20 13.07 15.77
N PRO A 52 -3.92 12.68 17.04
CA PRO A 52 -3.23 13.57 17.98
C PRO A 52 -1.78 13.85 17.54
N CYS A 53 -1.08 12.88 16.94
CA CYS A 53 0.25 13.08 16.36
C CYS A 53 0.21 14.13 15.23
N LEU A 54 -0.73 13.97 14.30
CA LEU A 54 -0.91 14.88 13.18
C LEU A 54 -1.27 16.30 13.65
N TYR A 55 -2.12 16.43 14.67
CA TYR A 55 -2.44 17.71 15.30
C TYR A 55 -1.20 18.38 15.91
N SER A 56 -0.37 17.63 16.63
CA SER A 56 0.87 18.13 17.23
C SER A 56 1.85 18.65 16.17
N PHE A 57 2.01 17.93 15.07
CA PHE A 57 2.86 18.36 13.96
C PHE A 57 2.27 19.59 13.25
N TRP A 58 0.96 19.61 13.00
CA TRP A 58 0.27 20.74 12.38
C TRP A 58 0.46 22.04 13.16
N LYS A 59 0.38 21.98 14.49
CA LYS A 59 0.60 23.13 15.38
C LYS A 59 2.04 23.64 15.31
N ASN A 60 3.02 22.76 15.10
CA ASN A 60 4.44 23.11 15.08
C ASN A 60 5.00 23.30 13.66
N ARG A 61 4.18 23.18 12.60
CA ARG A 61 4.64 23.20 11.20
C ARG A 61 5.44 24.43 10.79
N ALA A 62 5.13 25.59 11.39
CA ALA A 62 5.82 26.84 11.08
C ALA A 62 7.25 26.91 11.66
N LYS A 63 7.60 26.05 12.63
CA LYS A 63 8.90 26.10 13.31
C LYS A 63 10.02 25.44 12.50
N ASN A 64 9.71 24.33 11.82
CA ASN A 64 10.70 23.56 11.06
C ASN A 64 10.02 22.84 9.87
N PRO A 65 10.58 22.91 8.64
CA PRO A 65 10.07 22.17 7.48
C PRO A 65 9.97 20.66 7.70
N CYS A 66 10.73 20.08 8.63
CA CYS A 66 10.62 18.68 9.00
C CYS A 66 9.22 18.30 9.52
N TYR A 67 8.50 19.20 10.18
CA TYR A 67 7.13 18.93 10.61
C TYR A 67 6.19 18.78 9.41
N ILE A 68 6.49 19.42 8.27
CA ILE A 68 5.71 19.26 7.04
C ILE A 68 5.89 17.84 6.47
N LEU A 69 7.13 17.32 6.50
CA LEU A 69 7.41 15.91 6.11
C LEU A 69 6.71 14.92 7.06
N LEU A 70 6.73 15.18 8.38
CA LEU A 70 6.05 14.32 9.35
C LEU A 70 4.53 14.32 9.18
N ILE A 71 3.91 15.46 8.84
CA ILE A 71 2.48 15.52 8.50
C ILE A 71 2.21 14.70 7.24
N TYR A 72 3.04 14.85 6.21
CA TYR A 72 2.90 14.09 4.97
C TYR A 72 2.97 12.58 5.23
N LEU A 73 3.98 12.11 5.96
CA LEU A 73 4.10 10.70 6.33
C LEU A 73 2.91 10.22 7.15
N SER A 74 2.47 11.00 8.14
CA SER A 74 1.29 10.64 8.94
C SER A 74 0.03 10.47 8.08
N ILE A 75 -0.13 11.23 6.99
CA ILE A 75 -1.25 11.08 6.05
C ILE A 75 -1.09 9.79 5.22
N LEU A 76 0.13 9.50 4.77
CA LEU A 76 0.41 8.27 4.04
C LEU A 76 0.21 7.04 4.91
N ASP A 77 0.66 7.04 6.16
CA ASP A 77 0.47 5.93 7.10
C ASP A 77 -1.02 5.64 7.33
N ILE A 78 -1.85 6.68 7.47
CA ILE A 78 -3.31 6.50 7.55
C ILE A 78 -3.84 5.82 6.28
N GLY A 79 -3.34 6.24 5.11
CA GLY A 79 -3.67 5.64 3.81
C GLY A 79 -3.09 4.23 3.61
N THR A 80 -1.95 3.90 4.21
CA THR A 80 -1.34 2.56 4.11
C THR A 80 -2.04 1.59 5.06
N LEU A 81 -2.46 2.05 6.25
CA LEU A 81 -2.96 1.19 7.32
C LEU A 81 -4.35 0.63 7.06
N TRP A 82 -5.22 1.31 6.29
CA TRP A 82 -6.61 0.85 6.14
C TRP A 82 -6.71 -0.48 5.38
N VAL A 83 -5.79 -0.76 4.45
CA VAL A 83 -5.76 -2.02 3.70
C VAL A 83 -5.39 -3.22 4.59
N PRO A 84 -4.23 -3.28 5.26
CA PRO A 84 -3.83 -4.44 6.07
C PRO A 84 -4.67 -4.62 7.34
N THR A 85 -5.34 -3.58 7.83
CA THR A 85 -6.18 -3.66 9.05
C THR A 85 -7.64 -3.96 8.73
N PHE A 86 -8.32 -3.04 8.03
CA PHE A 86 -9.75 -3.14 7.78
C PHE A 86 -10.07 -3.97 6.54
N ALA A 87 -9.45 -3.68 5.39
CA ALA A 87 -9.77 -4.40 4.15
C ALA A 87 -9.39 -5.89 4.27
N LEU A 88 -8.14 -6.19 4.62
CA LEU A 88 -7.64 -7.54 4.82
C LEU A 88 -8.39 -8.28 5.94
N GLY A 89 -8.72 -7.59 7.04
CA GLY A 89 -9.53 -8.16 8.11
C GLY A 89 -10.92 -8.56 7.62
N ILE A 90 -11.62 -7.69 6.90
CA ILE A 90 -12.96 -7.97 6.36
C ILE A 90 -12.90 -9.04 5.27
N PHE A 91 -11.91 -9.01 4.39
CA PHE A 91 -11.73 -10.00 3.33
C PHE A 91 -11.42 -11.38 3.89
N SER A 92 -10.54 -11.47 4.87
CA SER A 92 -10.22 -12.73 5.55
C SER A 92 -11.41 -13.27 6.36
N LEU A 93 -12.19 -12.40 7.01
CA LEU A 93 -13.42 -12.82 7.67
C LEU A 93 -14.45 -13.38 6.70
N ASN A 94 -14.44 -13.02 5.42
CA ASN A 94 -15.36 -13.53 4.42
C ASN A 94 -14.75 -14.62 3.53
N GLY A 95 -13.46 -14.94 3.69
CA GLY A 95 -12.75 -15.90 2.84
C GLY A 95 -12.66 -15.46 1.38
N VAL A 96 -12.51 -14.15 1.16
CA VAL A 96 -12.50 -13.55 -0.18
C VAL A 96 -11.24 -13.98 -0.92
N VAL A 97 -11.45 -14.40 -2.16
CA VAL A 97 -10.41 -14.58 -3.16
C VAL A 97 -10.68 -13.61 -4.31
N TYR A 98 -9.67 -13.35 -5.15
CA TYR A 98 -9.80 -12.39 -6.24
C TYR A 98 -11.08 -12.57 -7.07
N CYS A 99 -11.39 -13.80 -7.50
CA CYS A 99 -12.55 -14.07 -8.34
C CYS A 99 -13.91 -13.87 -7.66
N SER A 100 -13.97 -13.77 -6.33
CA SER A 100 -15.21 -13.42 -5.62
C SER A 100 -15.51 -11.91 -5.68
N LEU A 101 -14.46 -11.09 -5.59
CA LEU A 101 -14.57 -9.65 -5.41
C LEU A 101 -13.43 -8.90 -6.14
N PRO A 102 -13.33 -9.04 -7.48
CA PRO A 102 -12.12 -8.68 -8.22
C PRO A 102 -11.86 -7.17 -8.21
N PHE A 103 -12.91 -6.36 -8.30
CA PHE A 103 -12.77 -4.90 -8.32
C PHE A 103 -12.23 -4.36 -6.99
N LEU A 104 -12.78 -4.82 -5.87
CA LEU A 104 -12.41 -4.31 -4.54
C LEU A 104 -11.02 -4.79 -4.11
N THR A 105 -10.68 -6.06 -4.36
CA THR A 105 -9.36 -6.60 -4.04
C THR A 105 -8.26 -5.99 -4.92
N TYR A 106 -8.52 -5.78 -6.21
CA TYR A 106 -7.59 -5.08 -7.11
C TYR A 106 -7.37 -3.63 -6.70
N PHE A 107 -8.44 -2.91 -6.36
CA PHE A 107 -8.35 -1.52 -5.93
C PHE A 107 -7.55 -1.39 -4.62
N ALA A 108 -7.85 -2.22 -3.62
CA ALA A 108 -7.12 -2.26 -2.35
C ALA A 108 -5.62 -2.53 -2.57
N GLY A 109 -5.28 -3.45 -3.47
CA GLY A 109 -3.89 -3.74 -3.85
C GLY A 109 -3.16 -2.58 -4.52
N CYS A 110 -3.84 -1.85 -5.42
CA CYS A 110 -3.27 -0.66 -6.06
C CYS A 110 -3.03 0.47 -5.06
N ASP A 111 -3.99 0.68 -4.16
CA ASP A 111 -3.94 1.71 -3.14
C ASP A 111 -2.80 1.44 -2.14
N LEU A 112 -2.68 0.19 -1.68
CA LEU A 112 -1.57 -0.25 -0.82
C LEU A 112 -0.21 0.02 -1.47
N LEU A 113 -0.03 -0.34 -2.74
CA LEU A 113 1.23 -0.08 -3.46
C LEU A 113 1.56 1.41 -3.56
N PHE A 114 0.56 2.24 -3.85
CA PHE A 114 0.74 3.69 -3.95
C PHE A 114 1.24 4.27 -2.64
N PHE A 115 0.50 4.03 -1.55
CA PHE A 115 0.81 4.58 -0.24
C PHE A 115 2.15 4.03 0.28
N TRP A 116 2.38 2.72 0.16
CA TRP A 116 3.63 2.10 0.61
C TRP A 116 4.86 2.65 -0.13
N ALA A 117 4.81 2.81 -1.45
CA ALA A 117 5.93 3.37 -2.21
C ALA A 117 6.17 4.86 -1.90
N ALA A 118 5.09 5.64 -1.77
CA ALA A 118 5.17 7.05 -1.40
C ALA A 118 5.72 7.23 0.03
N GLU A 119 5.38 6.33 0.96
CA GLU A 119 5.80 6.33 2.36
C GLU A 119 7.28 6.00 2.47
N CYS A 120 7.73 4.89 1.87
CA CYS A 120 9.14 4.48 1.88
C CYS A 120 10.06 5.59 1.36
N SER A 121 9.67 6.24 0.26
CA SER A 121 10.45 7.35 -0.29
C SER A 121 10.41 8.59 0.62
N GLY A 122 9.28 8.88 1.26
CA GLY A 122 9.15 9.98 2.22
C GLY A 122 9.99 9.77 3.47
N ASP A 123 10.05 8.55 4.01
CA ASP A 123 10.88 8.18 5.15
C ASP A 123 12.37 8.33 4.86
N LEU A 124 12.79 7.92 3.66
CA LEU A 124 14.16 8.14 3.19
C LEU A 124 14.50 9.63 3.18
N ILE A 125 13.61 10.48 2.65
CA ILE A 125 13.80 11.93 2.60
C ILE A 125 13.83 12.54 4.00
N LEU A 126 12.96 12.07 4.90
CA LEU A 126 12.95 12.49 6.30
C LEU A 126 14.28 12.14 6.99
N GLY A 127 14.78 10.93 6.78
CA GLY A 127 16.08 10.47 7.27
C GLY A 127 17.22 11.35 6.76
N ILE A 128 17.26 11.63 5.45
CA ILE A 128 18.24 12.55 4.85
C ILE A 128 18.14 13.95 5.46
N ASN A 129 16.92 14.48 5.65
CA ASN A 129 16.71 15.78 6.28
C ASN A 129 17.30 15.81 7.70
N ARG A 130 17.08 14.76 8.52
CA ARG A 130 17.64 14.67 9.88
C ARG A 130 19.15 14.55 9.92
N CYS A 131 19.73 13.72 9.05
CA CYS A 131 21.18 13.61 8.93
C CYS A 131 21.82 14.93 8.52
N LEU A 132 21.22 15.65 7.57
CA LEU A 132 21.74 16.95 7.11
C LEU A 132 21.54 18.07 8.13
N GLU A 133 20.43 18.09 8.87
CA GLU A 133 20.24 19.05 9.97
C GLU A 133 21.33 18.91 11.03
N MET A 134 21.75 17.66 11.33
CA MET A 134 22.79 17.38 12.32
C MET A 134 24.21 17.62 11.80
N ALA A 135 24.54 17.15 10.59
CA ALA A 135 25.89 17.22 10.05
C ALA A 135 26.21 18.55 9.35
N PHE A 136 25.26 19.07 8.56
CA PHE A 136 25.46 20.21 7.67
C PHE A 136 24.22 21.14 7.60
N PRO A 137 23.92 21.88 8.68
CA PRO A 137 22.67 22.65 8.80
C PRO A 137 22.49 23.72 7.70
N LYS A 138 23.57 24.24 7.12
CA LYS A 138 23.52 25.17 5.97
C LYS A 138 22.97 24.49 4.72
N ILE A 139 23.35 23.24 4.46
CA ILE A 139 22.88 22.44 3.32
C ILE A 139 21.43 22.03 3.55
N ALA A 140 21.09 21.60 4.78
CA ALA A 140 19.71 21.27 5.14
C ALA A 140 18.75 22.45 4.87
N LYS A 141 19.10 23.66 5.32
CA LYS A 141 18.33 24.87 5.00
C LYS A 141 18.25 25.13 3.49
N LYS A 142 19.32 24.90 2.74
CA LYS A 142 19.27 25.08 1.27
C LYS A 142 18.33 24.08 0.60
N LEU A 143 18.26 22.83 1.04
CA LEU A 143 17.47 21.79 0.37
C LEU A 143 16.01 21.73 0.83
N PHE A 144 15.73 21.98 2.11
CA PHE A 144 14.43 21.71 2.72
C PHE A 144 13.66 22.96 3.19
N HIS A 145 14.30 24.14 3.20
CA HIS A 145 13.63 25.33 3.73
C HIS A 145 12.54 25.88 2.80
N ASN A 146 11.47 26.40 3.41
CA ASN A 146 10.33 27.04 2.75
C ASN A 146 9.63 26.09 1.76
N ASN A 147 9.25 26.56 0.58
CA ASN A 147 8.48 25.76 -0.39
C ASN A 147 9.25 24.59 -1.04
N ARG A 148 10.55 24.46 -0.77
CA ARG A 148 11.38 23.38 -1.36
C ARG A 148 11.02 22.00 -0.82
N VAL A 149 10.50 21.93 0.40
CA VAL A 149 10.01 20.66 0.97
C VAL A 149 8.88 20.06 0.13
N TYR A 150 8.02 20.90 -0.46
CA TYR A 150 6.93 20.42 -1.31
C TYR A 150 7.42 19.78 -2.61
N ILE A 151 8.58 20.20 -3.12
CA ILE A 151 9.19 19.57 -4.30
C ILE A 151 9.53 18.11 -3.99
N TRP A 152 10.12 17.85 -2.82
CA TRP A 152 10.43 16.49 -2.37
C TRP A 152 9.17 15.65 -2.16
N ILE A 153 8.12 16.24 -1.55
CA ILE A 153 6.82 15.58 -1.41
C ILE A 153 6.24 15.23 -2.78
N THR A 154 6.31 16.14 -3.76
CA THR A 154 5.87 15.86 -5.13
C THR A 154 6.65 14.70 -5.74
N PHE A 155 7.97 14.62 -5.55
CA PHE A 155 8.76 13.47 -6.01
C PHE A 155 8.31 12.15 -5.38
N CYS A 156 8.02 12.11 -4.07
CA CYS A 156 7.48 10.92 -3.41
C CYS A 156 6.14 10.49 -4.01
N ASN A 157 5.23 11.45 -4.24
CA ASN A 157 3.93 11.16 -4.84
C ASN A 157 4.06 10.68 -6.29
N LEU A 158 4.96 11.26 -7.08
CA LEU A 158 5.22 10.81 -8.45
C LEU A 158 5.80 9.38 -8.47
N TYR A 159 6.64 9.04 -7.50
CA TYR A 159 7.14 7.67 -7.33
C TYR A 159 6.00 6.72 -6.95
N GLY A 160 5.14 7.08 -6.00
CA GLY A 160 3.93 6.31 -5.68
C GLY A 160 3.01 6.13 -6.89
N LEU A 161 2.76 7.19 -7.66
CA LEU A 161 1.95 7.16 -8.88
C LEU A 161 2.56 6.23 -9.94
N TYR A 162 3.88 6.21 -10.06
CA TYR A 162 4.56 5.26 -10.95
C TYR A 162 4.24 3.81 -10.56
N TRP A 163 4.30 3.47 -9.27
CA TRP A 163 3.93 2.13 -8.80
C TRP A 163 2.44 1.82 -9.02
N LEU A 164 1.56 2.78 -8.76
CA LEU A 164 0.12 2.63 -8.97
C LEU A 164 -0.26 2.40 -10.43
N LEU A 165 0.40 3.09 -11.36
CA LEU A 165 0.05 3.03 -12.78
C LEU A 165 0.68 1.81 -13.44
N PHE A 166 2.00 1.66 -13.33
CA PHE A 166 2.82 0.77 -14.17
C PHE A 166 3.11 -0.59 -13.54
N ARG A 167 2.93 -0.78 -12.22
CA ARG A 167 3.25 -2.05 -11.54
C ARG A 167 1.98 -2.85 -11.21
N HIS A 168 2.16 -4.16 -11.15
CA HIS A 168 1.09 -5.09 -10.78
C HIS A 168 0.80 -4.99 -9.28
N PRO A 169 -0.47 -4.81 -8.89
CA PRO A 169 -0.85 -4.79 -7.48
C PRO A 169 -0.70 -6.16 -6.85
N TYR A 170 -0.36 -6.16 -5.57
CA TYR A 170 -0.57 -7.33 -4.72
C TYR A 170 -2.05 -7.47 -4.44
N ILE A 171 -2.60 -8.66 -4.60
CA ILE A 171 -4.03 -8.92 -4.44
C ILE A 171 -4.24 -9.89 -3.31
N PHE A 172 -5.16 -9.53 -2.43
CA PHE A 172 -5.55 -10.36 -1.31
C PHE A 172 -6.01 -11.76 -1.76
N ASN A 173 -5.42 -12.79 -1.16
CA ASN A 173 -5.85 -14.17 -1.29
C ASN A 173 -6.12 -14.76 0.10
N GLY A 174 -7.38 -15.13 0.34
CA GLY A 174 -7.81 -15.75 1.59
C GLY A 174 -7.14 -17.09 1.91
N LEU A 175 -6.54 -17.78 0.93
CA LEU A 175 -5.82 -19.04 1.16
C LEU A 175 -4.48 -18.86 1.90
N GLU A 176 -3.78 -17.77 1.65
CA GLU A 176 -2.45 -17.49 2.23
C GLU A 176 -2.51 -16.41 3.31
N PHE A 177 -3.71 -15.87 3.61
CA PHE A 177 -3.92 -14.74 4.50
C PHE A 177 -2.98 -13.56 4.18
N GLY A 178 -2.97 -13.12 2.93
CA GLY A 178 -2.10 -12.03 2.52
C GLY A 178 -2.29 -11.60 1.07
N ASP A 179 -1.64 -10.49 0.72
CA ASP A 179 -1.64 -9.97 -0.64
C ASP A 179 -0.52 -10.63 -1.46
N LEU A 180 -0.91 -11.27 -2.56
CA LEU A 180 -0.03 -12.04 -3.43
C LEU A 180 0.12 -11.39 -4.80
N TYR A 181 1.24 -11.64 -5.47
CA TYR A 181 1.38 -11.30 -6.88
C TYR A 181 0.51 -12.18 -7.78
N ASP A 182 0.41 -13.48 -7.49
CA ASP A 182 -0.47 -14.41 -8.20
C ASP A 182 -1.79 -14.59 -7.43
N PRO A 183 -2.87 -13.90 -7.85
CA PRO A 183 -4.16 -13.93 -7.15
C PRO A 183 -4.90 -15.27 -7.27
N LEU A 184 -4.51 -16.14 -8.22
CA LEU A 184 -5.18 -17.41 -8.50
C LEU A 184 -4.48 -18.61 -7.85
N THR A 185 -3.47 -18.34 -7.01
CA THR A 185 -2.79 -19.35 -6.19
C THR A 185 -3.80 -20.22 -5.46
N GLY A 186 -3.68 -21.54 -5.61
CA GLY A 186 -4.58 -22.54 -5.03
C GLY A 186 -5.71 -23.03 -5.95
N TYR A 187 -6.02 -22.30 -7.03
CA TYR A 187 -7.03 -22.70 -8.02
C TYR A 187 -6.40 -23.12 -9.36
N ILE A 188 -5.22 -22.58 -9.69
CA ILE A 188 -4.47 -22.90 -10.91
C ILE A 188 -3.00 -23.20 -10.54
N PRO A 189 -2.30 -24.13 -11.22
CA PRO A 189 -0.86 -24.30 -11.04
C PRO A 189 -0.09 -22.99 -11.29
N PHE A 190 0.89 -22.73 -10.41
CA PHE A 190 1.72 -21.52 -10.43
C PHE A 190 2.36 -21.28 -11.80
N ARG A 191 2.14 -20.09 -12.38
CA ARG A 191 2.62 -19.75 -13.71
C ARG A 191 4.01 -19.11 -13.63
N MET A 192 5.05 -19.79 -14.14
CA MET A 192 6.46 -19.31 -14.14
C MET A 192 6.68 -17.93 -14.79
N GLU A 193 5.74 -17.43 -15.60
CA GLU A 193 5.79 -16.09 -16.20
C GLU A 193 5.75 -14.97 -15.15
N PHE A 194 5.15 -15.19 -13.97
CA PHE A 194 5.16 -14.22 -12.87
C PHE A 194 6.58 -13.91 -12.36
N VAL A 195 7.49 -14.90 -12.38
CA VAL A 195 8.90 -14.70 -12.00
C VAL A 195 9.63 -13.79 -13.00
N LEU A 196 9.23 -13.83 -14.27
CA LEU A 196 9.77 -12.96 -15.33
C LEU A 196 9.30 -11.52 -15.17
N ILE A 197 8.04 -11.31 -14.77
CA ILE A 197 7.48 -9.98 -14.44
C ILE A 197 8.17 -9.36 -13.21
N ILE A 198 8.56 -10.17 -12.22
CA ILE A 198 9.33 -9.70 -11.05
C ILE A 198 10.76 -9.26 -11.43
N LYS A 199 11.33 -9.83 -12.50
CA LYS A 199 12.71 -9.55 -12.96
C LYS A 199 12.83 -8.41 -13.97
N LEU A 200 11.72 -7.92 -14.52
CA LEU A 200 11.63 -6.77 -15.44
C LEU A 200 11.19 -5.50 -14.68
#